data_AF-A0A7S3MHU5-F1
#
_entry.id   AF-A0A7S3MHU5-F1
#
_cell.length_a   1.000
_cell.length_b   1.000
_cell.length_c   1.000
_cell.angle_alpha   90.00
_cell.angle_beta   90.00
_cell.angle_gamma   90.00
#
_symmetry.space_group_name_H-M   'P 1'
#
loop_
_entity.id
_entity.type
_entity.pdbx_description
1 polymer ?
#
loop_
_entity_poly.entity_id
_entity_poly.type
_entity_poly.pdbx_seq_one_letter_code
_entity_poly.pdbx_strand_id
1 'polypeptide(L)'
;MAAKFTGDSKDEDALQAFDNRNAAAVVLLGATGRHLAKDDPSVGSIAKNLIEALKTPSESVQRAVADCLTPLVQSLKGTEISVTLLEVLMKTVLEGNSYGERKGAAFGLSAFVKGLGIPCLKQHDIIPRLKEACTNGSINARQGSLFAFECLSERIGVLFEPYIIAIVEVLLKSFSHSSDHVREAAQDAARVIMNKLSAHGVKQVLTPILASLPNEAAWKSRQESIRLLGMMAHCAPKQLASCLPQVVPALMQAGSDPHPKVKESARAALLDISSVIRNPEVLRLSPVLLGAISDPANKTKEALEALLECEFMHSIDAPSLALLVPIMARALKDRGADLKRKSAAITGNMVSMVSDPKILSPYLVQVLPGLQDCLLDPIPDVRATSAKAIGSLFVGMGEEQEELKRIIPWLSATMHTESSPVERSGAAQGLAEICGCALDPERVQQVLQTVLRLQQQSTAGREGLLWFLSFLPATLGEGFAVYISITLPVILSGLSDENDGVREVALRAGQVVVYKLGISHTNELLPSLTEGMF
;
A
#
# COMPACT_ATOMS: atom_id res chain seq x y z
N MET A 1 -41.32 39.29 6.83
CA MET A 1 -40.51 40.03 5.84
C MET A 1 -39.51 39.06 5.20
N ALA A 2 -40.03 38.11 4.40
CA ALA A 2 -39.25 37.11 3.68
C ALA A 2 -39.56 37.29 2.19
N ALA A 3 -38.67 37.95 1.46
CA ALA A 3 -38.75 38.04 0.02
C ALA A 3 -38.20 36.72 -0.57
N LYS A 4 -39.12 35.85 -0.99
CA LYS A 4 -38.79 34.75 -1.91
C LYS A 4 -38.35 35.37 -3.23
N PHE A 5 -37.06 35.29 -3.53
CA PHE A 5 -36.56 35.44 -4.89
C PHE A 5 -37.01 34.23 -5.70
N THR A 6 -38.08 34.39 -6.47
CA THR A 6 -38.46 33.49 -7.56
C THR A 6 -37.69 33.93 -8.80
N GLY A 7 -36.50 33.37 -9.02
CA GLY A 7 -35.88 33.39 -10.34
C GLY A 7 -36.73 32.55 -11.30
N ASP A 8 -37.06 33.09 -12.45
CA ASP A 8 -38.01 32.51 -13.40
C ASP A 8 -37.34 31.37 -14.18
N SER A 9 -37.81 30.13 -14.04
CA SER A 9 -37.23 28.92 -14.67
C SER A 9 -37.05 29.01 -16.20
N LYS A 10 -37.80 29.89 -16.87
CA LYS A 10 -37.70 30.14 -18.31
C LYS A 10 -36.43 30.92 -18.70
N ASP A 11 -35.91 31.77 -17.82
CA ASP A 11 -34.67 32.52 -18.08
C ASP A 11 -33.44 31.62 -17.94
N GLU A 12 -33.45 30.63 -17.03
CA GLU A 12 -32.41 29.61 -16.93
C GLU A 12 -32.37 28.72 -18.18
N ASP A 13 -33.52 28.25 -18.67
CA ASP A 13 -33.61 27.44 -19.90
C ASP A 13 -33.16 28.22 -21.15
N ALA A 14 -33.48 29.50 -21.23
CA ALA A 14 -33.07 30.36 -22.35
C ALA A 14 -31.55 30.64 -22.33
N LEU A 15 -30.98 30.87 -21.15
CA LEU A 15 -29.53 31.04 -20.95
C LEU A 15 -28.77 29.75 -21.30
N GLN A 16 -29.26 28.60 -20.84
CA GLN A 16 -28.71 27.28 -21.16
C GLN A 16 -28.74 27.01 -22.67
N ALA A 17 -29.83 27.35 -23.36
CA ALA A 17 -29.96 27.20 -24.80
C ALA A 17 -29.06 28.16 -25.60
N PHE A 18 -28.76 29.34 -25.06
CA PHE A 18 -27.80 30.29 -25.64
C PHE A 18 -26.37 29.77 -25.49
N ASP A 19 -25.99 29.31 -24.30
CA ASP A 19 -24.67 28.74 -24.03
C ASP A 19 -24.40 27.50 -24.87
N ASN A 20 -25.38 26.61 -25.02
CA ASN A 20 -25.29 25.44 -25.88
C ASN A 20 -25.08 25.80 -27.36
N ARG A 21 -25.73 26.87 -27.85
CA ARG A 21 -25.55 27.36 -29.23
C ARG A 21 -24.16 27.95 -29.44
N ASN A 22 -23.66 28.74 -28.50
CA ASN A 22 -22.30 29.26 -28.53
C ASN A 22 -21.27 28.14 -28.46
N ALA A 23 -21.45 27.16 -27.56
CA ALA A 23 -20.60 25.98 -27.47
C ALA A 23 -20.53 25.24 -28.82
N ALA A 24 -21.69 24.99 -29.43
CA ALA A 24 -21.78 24.31 -30.71
C ALA A 24 -21.11 25.09 -31.84
N ALA A 25 -21.34 26.41 -31.94
CA ALA A 25 -20.71 27.26 -32.95
C ALA A 25 -19.17 27.30 -32.81
N VAL A 26 -18.68 27.38 -31.57
CA VAL A 26 -17.25 27.39 -31.26
C VAL A 26 -16.59 26.04 -31.59
N VAL A 27 -17.26 24.93 -31.25
CA VAL A 27 -16.80 23.58 -31.61
C VAL A 27 -16.81 23.36 -33.11
N LEU A 28 -17.85 23.78 -33.81
CA LEU A 28 -17.94 23.69 -35.28
C LEU A 28 -16.83 24.51 -35.95
N LEU A 29 -16.60 25.74 -35.50
CA LEU A 29 -15.52 26.59 -36.00
C LEU A 29 -14.14 25.91 -35.81
N GLY A 30 -13.86 25.43 -34.60
CA GLY A 30 -12.62 24.72 -34.31
C GLY A 30 -12.45 23.42 -35.12
N ALA A 31 -13.54 22.66 -35.26
CA ALA A 31 -13.57 21.42 -36.05
C ALA A 31 -13.37 21.69 -37.55
N THR A 32 -13.89 22.78 -38.09
CA THR A 32 -13.60 23.19 -39.48
C THR A 32 -12.17 23.67 -39.64
N GLY A 33 -11.64 24.43 -38.67
CA GLY A 33 -10.29 24.98 -38.72
C GLY A 33 -9.20 23.90 -38.81
N ARG A 34 -9.43 22.70 -38.24
CA ARG A 34 -8.46 21.59 -38.31
C ARG A 34 -8.22 21.05 -39.72
N HIS A 35 -9.12 21.35 -40.66
CA HIS A 35 -9.03 20.93 -42.05
C HIS A 35 -8.38 21.98 -42.96
N LEU A 36 -8.06 23.17 -42.43
CA LEU A 36 -7.33 24.19 -43.16
C LEU A 36 -5.87 23.76 -43.39
N ALA A 37 -5.26 24.27 -44.46
CA ALA A 37 -3.84 24.08 -44.70
C ALA A 37 -3.01 24.71 -43.55
N LYS A 38 -1.83 24.15 -43.28
CA LYS A 38 -1.02 24.56 -42.11
C LYS A 38 -0.55 26.01 -42.17
N ASP A 39 -0.41 26.52 -43.38
CA ASP A 39 0.01 27.87 -43.76
C ASP A 39 -1.16 28.84 -43.95
N ASP A 40 -2.41 28.39 -43.78
CA ASP A 40 -3.58 29.26 -43.92
C ASP A 40 -3.59 30.31 -42.80
N PRO A 41 -3.58 31.62 -43.15
CA PRO A 41 -3.54 32.71 -42.16
C PRO A 41 -4.77 32.72 -41.23
N SER A 42 -5.87 32.08 -41.64
CA SER A 42 -7.10 31.96 -40.86
C SER A 42 -6.93 31.09 -39.62
N VAL A 43 -5.96 30.16 -39.59
CA VAL A 43 -5.71 29.27 -38.43
C VAL A 43 -5.37 30.10 -37.19
N GLY A 44 -4.53 31.13 -37.33
CA GLY A 44 -4.18 32.03 -36.23
C GLY A 44 -5.38 32.85 -35.74
N SER A 45 -6.22 33.33 -36.66
CA SER A 45 -7.45 34.06 -36.35
C SER A 45 -8.46 33.17 -35.60
N ILE A 46 -8.66 31.94 -36.06
CA ILE A 46 -9.54 30.95 -35.41
C ILE A 46 -9.02 30.65 -34.01
N ALA A 47 -7.71 30.38 -33.84
CA ALA A 47 -7.13 30.13 -32.53
C ALA A 47 -7.35 31.30 -31.55
N LYS A 48 -7.23 32.55 -32.03
CA LYS A 48 -7.51 33.75 -31.24
C LYS A 48 -8.99 33.84 -30.81
N ASN A 49 -9.92 33.55 -31.71
CA ASN A 49 -11.36 33.55 -31.41
C ASN A 49 -11.72 32.45 -30.39
N LEU A 50 -11.11 31.28 -30.52
CA LEU A 50 -11.26 30.19 -29.56
C LEU A 50 -10.73 30.59 -28.18
N ILE A 51 -9.58 31.26 -28.10
CA ILE A 51 -9.05 31.76 -26.81
C ILE A 51 -10.02 32.76 -26.17
N GLU A 52 -10.64 33.64 -26.95
CA GLU A 52 -11.64 34.57 -26.41
C GLU A 52 -12.88 33.82 -25.87
N ALA A 53 -13.30 32.75 -26.55
CA ALA A 53 -14.41 31.91 -26.10
C ALA A 53 -14.13 31.19 -24.77
N LEU A 54 -12.86 30.96 -24.39
CA LEU A 54 -12.49 30.37 -23.10
C LEU A 54 -12.94 31.22 -21.90
N LYS A 55 -13.18 32.53 -22.07
CA LYS A 55 -13.66 33.40 -20.99
C LYS A 55 -15.09 33.08 -20.55
N THR A 56 -15.84 32.31 -21.35
CA THR A 56 -17.18 31.83 -21.01
C THR A 56 -17.10 30.97 -19.74
N PRO A 57 -17.85 31.29 -18.66
CA PRO A 57 -17.75 30.59 -17.37
C PRO A 57 -18.51 29.25 -17.38
N SER A 58 -18.19 28.38 -18.35
CA SER A 58 -18.76 27.06 -18.52
C SER A 58 -17.64 26.06 -18.78
N GLU A 59 -17.42 25.13 -17.85
CA GLU A 59 -16.35 24.14 -17.96
C GLU A 59 -16.52 23.25 -19.20
N SER A 60 -17.76 22.87 -19.54
CA SER A 60 -18.05 22.07 -20.73
C SER A 60 -17.66 22.81 -22.02
N VAL A 61 -17.93 24.12 -22.09
CA VAL A 61 -17.50 24.97 -23.21
C VAL A 61 -15.97 25.05 -23.24
N GLN A 62 -15.33 25.38 -22.11
CA GLN A 62 -13.89 25.55 -22.01
C GLN A 62 -13.12 24.29 -22.41
N ARG A 63 -13.58 23.11 -21.97
CA ARG A 63 -13.02 21.82 -22.34
C ARG A 63 -13.16 21.56 -23.84
N ALA A 64 -14.34 21.79 -24.41
CA ALA A 64 -14.58 21.60 -25.84
C ALA A 64 -13.73 22.53 -26.71
N VAL A 65 -13.55 23.80 -26.28
CA VAL A 65 -12.63 24.76 -26.92
C VAL A 65 -11.18 24.27 -26.87
N ALA A 66 -10.72 23.81 -25.71
CA ALA A 66 -9.36 23.29 -25.54
C ALA A 66 -9.09 22.04 -26.41
N ASP A 67 -10.08 21.17 -26.57
CA ASP A 67 -10.02 20.02 -27.49
C ASP A 67 -9.86 20.46 -28.94
N CYS A 68 -10.57 21.51 -29.35
CA CYS A 68 -10.43 22.10 -30.68
C CYS A 68 -9.09 22.85 -30.90
N LEU A 69 -8.59 23.52 -29.86
CA LEU A 69 -7.32 24.26 -29.93
C LEU A 69 -6.12 23.35 -30.15
N THR A 70 -6.11 22.15 -29.57
CA THR A 70 -4.97 21.23 -29.62
C THR A 70 -4.45 20.96 -31.05
N PRO A 71 -5.28 20.48 -32.01
CA PRO A 71 -4.82 20.26 -33.38
C PRO A 71 -4.50 21.55 -34.13
N LEU A 72 -5.18 22.67 -33.84
CA LEU A 72 -4.89 23.96 -34.49
C LEU A 72 -3.50 24.48 -34.10
N VAL A 73 -3.15 24.36 -32.81
CA VAL A 73 -1.85 24.79 -32.29
C VAL A 73 -0.70 23.96 -32.88
N GLN A 74 -0.93 22.69 -33.25
CA GLN A 74 0.06 21.90 -33.97
C GLN A 74 0.44 22.51 -35.32
N SER A 75 -0.51 23.10 -36.04
CA SER A 75 -0.26 23.82 -37.29
C SER A 75 0.48 25.14 -37.07
N LEU A 76 0.29 25.77 -35.91
CA LEU A 76 0.94 27.03 -35.55
C LEU A 76 2.35 26.84 -34.92
N LYS A 77 2.85 25.61 -34.83
CA LYS A 77 4.11 25.32 -34.16
C LYS A 77 5.29 26.08 -34.78
N GLY A 78 6.01 26.85 -33.96
CA GLY A 78 7.17 27.63 -34.39
C GLY A 78 6.83 29.01 -34.98
N THR A 79 5.55 29.41 -34.98
CA THR A 79 5.13 30.74 -35.43
C THR A 79 5.15 31.75 -34.27
N GLU A 80 5.39 33.03 -34.57
CA GLU A 80 5.31 34.11 -33.56
C GLU A 80 3.92 34.20 -32.92
N ILE A 81 2.87 33.97 -33.70
CA ILE A 81 1.47 33.98 -33.24
C ILE A 81 1.28 32.97 -32.11
N SER A 82 1.85 31.76 -32.23
CA SER A 82 1.73 30.74 -31.18
C SER A 82 2.35 31.19 -29.85
N VAL A 83 3.49 31.88 -29.91
CA VAL A 83 4.18 32.42 -28.73
C VAL A 83 3.39 33.57 -28.11
N THR A 84 2.86 34.48 -28.93
CA THR A 84 2.01 35.59 -28.44
C THR A 84 0.75 35.07 -27.75
N LEU A 85 0.06 34.11 -28.36
CA LEU A 85 -1.17 33.53 -27.79
C LEU A 85 -0.89 32.74 -26.51
N LEU A 86 0.23 32.01 -26.44
CA LEU A 86 0.68 31.33 -25.23
C LEU A 86 0.93 32.33 -24.09
N GLU A 87 1.55 33.48 -24.38
CA GLU A 87 1.80 34.52 -23.39
C GLU A 87 0.50 35.17 -22.90
N VAL A 88 -0.47 35.39 -23.80
CA VAL A 88 -1.82 35.86 -23.43
C VAL A 88 -2.51 34.88 -22.48
N LEU A 89 -2.43 33.58 -22.75
CA LEU A 89 -2.98 32.55 -21.87
C LEU A 89 -2.27 32.54 -20.52
N MET A 90 -0.93 32.57 -20.49
CA MET A 90 -0.16 32.64 -19.24
C MET A 90 -0.54 33.87 -18.41
N LYS A 91 -0.66 35.04 -19.03
CA LYS A 91 -1.09 36.25 -18.35
C LYS A 91 -2.51 36.11 -17.80
N THR A 92 -3.45 35.59 -18.58
CA THR A 92 -4.85 35.44 -18.18
C THR A 92 -5.02 34.42 -17.06
N VAL A 93 -4.24 33.34 -17.06
CA VAL A 93 -4.18 32.39 -15.95
C VAL A 93 -3.79 33.10 -14.64
N LEU A 94 -2.77 33.97 -14.68
CA LEU A 94 -2.22 34.59 -13.48
C LEU A 94 -2.98 35.84 -13.01
N GLU A 95 -3.53 36.62 -13.94
CA GLU A 95 -4.06 37.95 -13.68
C GLU A 95 -5.56 38.09 -13.99
N GLY A 96 -6.20 37.04 -14.55
CA GLY A 96 -7.63 37.07 -14.88
C GLY A 96 -8.48 37.47 -13.68
N ASN A 97 -9.53 38.25 -13.92
CA ASN A 97 -10.33 38.86 -12.85
C ASN A 97 -11.36 37.87 -12.30
N SER A 98 -11.97 37.08 -13.18
CA SER A 98 -12.98 36.10 -12.81
C SER A 98 -12.42 34.68 -12.68
N TYR A 99 -13.12 33.83 -11.92
CA TYR A 99 -12.85 32.40 -11.85
C TYR A 99 -12.88 31.77 -13.25
N GLY A 100 -13.93 32.09 -14.03
CA GLY A 100 -14.15 31.55 -15.37
C GLY A 100 -13.00 31.89 -16.33
N GLU A 101 -12.52 33.14 -16.33
CA GLU A 101 -11.38 33.55 -17.15
C GLU A 101 -10.11 32.77 -16.82
N ARG A 102 -9.77 32.63 -15.54
CA ARG A 102 -8.56 31.92 -15.10
C ARG A 102 -8.64 30.43 -15.43
N LYS A 103 -9.78 29.79 -15.14
CA LYS A 103 -10.00 28.36 -15.42
C LYS A 103 -10.01 28.09 -16.93
N GLY A 104 -10.68 28.94 -17.72
CA GLY A 104 -10.69 28.84 -19.18
C GLY A 104 -9.29 29.01 -19.77
N ALA A 105 -8.54 30.01 -19.30
CA ALA A 105 -7.15 30.19 -19.73
C ALA A 105 -6.26 29.00 -19.35
N ALA A 106 -6.50 28.32 -18.22
CA ALA A 106 -5.79 27.10 -17.85
C ALA A 106 -6.10 25.93 -18.80
N PHE A 107 -7.36 25.76 -19.22
CA PHE A 107 -7.73 24.82 -20.28
C PHE A 107 -7.03 25.15 -21.61
N GLY A 108 -7.01 26.43 -22.00
CA GLY A 108 -6.28 26.89 -23.18
C GLY A 108 -4.78 26.61 -23.10
N LEU A 109 -4.14 26.96 -21.98
CA LEU A 109 -2.71 26.75 -21.75
C LEU A 109 -2.34 25.27 -21.87
N SER A 110 -3.12 24.38 -21.26
CA SER A 110 -2.90 22.93 -21.35
C SER A 110 -3.12 22.39 -22.77
N ALA A 111 -4.07 22.95 -23.54
CA ALA A 111 -4.23 22.65 -24.96
C ALA A 111 -3.04 23.09 -25.80
N PHE A 112 -2.50 24.29 -25.53
CA PHE A 112 -1.31 24.79 -26.21
C PHE A 112 -0.10 23.90 -25.94
N VAL A 113 0.16 23.53 -24.69
CA VAL A 113 1.26 22.62 -24.35
C VAL A 113 1.09 21.26 -25.03
N LYS A 114 -0.13 20.71 -25.08
CA LYS A 114 -0.41 19.45 -25.78
C LYS A 114 -0.19 19.57 -27.31
N GLY A 115 -0.52 20.72 -27.89
CA GLY A 115 -0.34 20.99 -29.32
C GLY A 115 1.12 21.23 -29.72
N LEU A 116 1.83 22.09 -28.99
CA LEU A 116 3.25 22.41 -29.26
C LEU A 116 4.19 21.26 -28.88
N GLY A 117 3.80 20.49 -27.86
CA GLY A 117 4.54 19.38 -27.28
C GLY A 117 5.26 19.74 -25.97
N ILE A 118 5.66 18.72 -25.21
CA ILE A 118 6.33 18.84 -23.89
C ILE A 118 7.52 19.82 -23.86
N PRO A 119 8.39 19.91 -24.90
CA PRO A 119 9.52 20.86 -24.88
C PRO A 119 9.12 22.32 -24.64
N CYS A 120 7.89 22.69 -25.01
CA CYS A 120 7.31 24.02 -24.78
C CYS A 120 7.33 24.42 -23.29
N LEU A 121 7.17 23.45 -22.38
CA LEU A 121 7.19 23.70 -20.93
C LEU A 121 8.53 24.29 -20.46
N LYS A 122 9.63 23.85 -21.08
CA LYS A 122 10.99 24.34 -20.79
C LYS A 122 11.34 25.56 -21.64
N GLN A 123 10.94 25.59 -22.92
CA GLN A 123 11.26 26.70 -23.83
C GLN A 123 10.65 28.03 -23.39
N HIS A 124 9.49 27.99 -22.71
CA HIS A 124 8.77 29.18 -22.27
C HIS A 124 8.68 29.29 -20.74
N ASP A 125 9.49 28.52 -20.01
CA ASP A 125 9.56 28.53 -18.55
C ASP A 125 8.18 28.42 -17.86
N ILE A 126 7.26 27.63 -18.42
CA ILE A 126 5.87 27.55 -17.97
C ILE A 126 5.81 27.06 -16.51
N ILE A 127 6.50 25.97 -16.19
CA ILE A 127 6.48 25.38 -14.85
C ILE A 127 7.13 26.30 -13.80
N PRO A 128 8.34 26.85 -14.02
CA PRO A 128 8.91 27.86 -13.13
C PRO A 128 7.99 29.04 -12.85
N ARG A 129 7.38 29.63 -13.89
CA ARG A 129 6.47 30.79 -13.76
C ARG A 129 5.23 30.46 -12.94
N LEU A 130 4.57 29.33 -13.22
CA LEU A 130 3.41 28.88 -12.44
C LEU A 130 3.80 28.57 -10.98
N LYS A 131 4.98 27.98 -10.76
CA LYS A 131 5.48 27.67 -9.41
C LYS A 131 5.75 28.93 -8.60
N GLU A 132 6.38 29.93 -9.22
CA GLU A 132 6.65 31.24 -8.60
C GLU A 132 5.35 31.97 -8.27
N ALA A 133 4.43 32.06 -9.22
CA ALA A 133 3.12 32.69 -9.02
C ALA A 133 2.30 31.98 -7.94
N CYS A 134 2.35 30.65 -7.88
CA CYS A 134 1.69 29.88 -6.83
C CYS A 134 2.32 30.06 -5.43
N THR A 135 3.60 30.44 -5.37
CA THR A 135 4.33 30.61 -4.10
C THR A 135 4.31 32.05 -3.59
N ASN A 136 4.43 33.03 -4.48
CA ASN A 136 4.63 34.45 -4.14
C ASN A 136 3.58 35.39 -4.75
N GLY A 137 2.71 34.89 -5.64
CA GLY A 137 1.72 35.71 -6.32
C GLY A 137 0.50 36.08 -5.48
N SER A 138 -0.41 36.83 -6.11
CA SER A 138 -1.72 37.19 -5.58
C SER A 138 -2.62 35.95 -5.39
N ILE A 139 -3.73 36.09 -4.67
CA ILE A 139 -4.72 35.01 -4.51
C ILE A 139 -5.17 34.48 -5.88
N ASN A 140 -5.41 35.38 -6.84
CA ASN A 140 -5.79 35.02 -8.20
C ASN A 140 -4.69 34.26 -8.94
N ALA A 141 -3.43 34.74 -8.83
CA ALA A 141 -2.29 34.10 -9.48
C ALA A 141 -2.03 32.69 -8.92
N ARG A 142 -2.21 32.50 -7.61
CA ARG A 142 -2.12 31.19 -6.96
C ARG A 142 -3.22 30.25 -7.43
N GLN A 143 -4.47 30.71 -7.41
CA GLN A 143 -5.60 29.92 -7.85
C GLN A 143 -5.47 29.53 -9.34
N GLY A 144 -5.13 30.47 -10.20
CA GLY A 144 -4.89 30.22 -11.62
C GLY A 144 -3.75 29.25 -11.87
N SER A 145 -2.66 29.35 -11.12
CA SER A 145 -1.54 28.40 -11.23
C SER A 145 -1.96 26.97 -10.88
N LEU A 146 -2.80 26.80 -9.85
CA LEU A 146 -3.36 25.49 -9.47
C LEU A 146 -4.29 24.94 -10.56
N PHE A 147 -5.15 25.77 -11.15
CA PHE A 147 -5.95 25.39 -12.32
C PHE A 147 -5.10 24.96 -13.51
N ALA A 148 -3.98 25.65 -13.75
CA ALA A 148 -3.05 25.28 -14.81
C ALA A 148 -2.42 23.91 -14.55
N PHE A 149 -1.96 23.63 -13.33
CA PHE A 149 -1.43 22.31 -12.98
C PHE A 149 -2.46 21.19 -13.11
N GLU A 150 -3.69 21.44 -12.70
CA GLU A 150 -4.82 20.53 -12.88
C GLU A 150 -5.04 20.20 -14.37
N CYS A 151 -5.23 21.22 -15.21
CA CYS A 151 -5.53 21.03 -16.64
C CYS A 151 -4.34 20.42 -17.41
N LEU A 152 -3.11 20.82 -17.06
CA LEU A 152 -1.88 20.23 -17.64
C LEU A 152 -1.81 18.74 -17.31
N SER A 153 -2.01 18.37 -16.05
CA SER A 153 -2.02 16.97 -15.64
C SER A 153 -3.12 16.17 -16.33
N GLU A 154 -4.34 16.71 -16.40
CA GLU A 154 -5.48 16.07 -17.05
C GLU A 154 -5.19 15.76 -18.54
N ARG A 155 -4.73 16.76 -19.29
CA ARG A 155 -4.64 16.67 -20.76
C ARG A 155 -3.35 16.03 -21.27
N ILE A 156 -2.25 16.19 -20.53
CA ILE A 156 -0.94 15.62 -20.87
C ILE A 156 -0.80 14.19 -20.31
N GLY A 157 -1.41 13.91 -19.14
CA GLY A 157 -1.36 12.61 -18.49
C GLY A 157 0.03 12.23 -17.99
N VAL A 158 0.41 10.95 -18.17
CA VAL A 158 1.66 10.35 -17.68
C VAL A 158 2.93 11.13 -18.08
N LEU A 159 2.91 11.81 -19.24
CA LEU A 159 4.06 12.59 -19.72
C LEU A 159 4.32 13.84 -18.86
N PHE A 160 3.36 14.23 -18.00
CA PHE A 160 3.51 15.34 -17.07
C PHE A 160 4.12 14.92 -15.72
N GLU A 161 4.25 13.61 -15.45
CA GLU A 161 4.77 13.06 -14.19
C GLU A 161 6.09 13.66 -13.70
N PRO A 162 7.11 13.87 -14.57
CA PRO A 162 8.39 14.44 -14.12
C PRO A 162 8.24 15.84 -13.51
N TYR A 163 7.23 16.60 -13.96
CA TYR A 163 6.95 17.94 -13.45
C TYR A 163 6.11 17.90 -12.17
N ILE A 164 5.29 16.87 -11.96
CA ILE A 164 4.49 16.70 -10.75
C ILE A 164 5.40 16.70 -9.51
N ILE A 165 6.50 15.95 -9.54
CA ILE A 165 7.48 15.89 -8.44
C ILE A 165 7.98 17.30 -8.05
N ALA A 166 8.19 18.18 -9.03
CA ALA A 166 8.68 19.54 -8.79
C ALA A 166 7.63 20.50 -8.20
N ILE A 167 6.33 20.18 -8.34
CA ILE A 167 5.21 21.02 -7.90
C ILE A 167 4.49 20.49 -6.65
N VAL A 168 4.71 19.23 -6.23
CA VAL A 168 4.08 18.65 -5.02
C VAL A 168 4.26 19.54 -3.80
N GLU A 169 5.46 20.07 -3.58
CA GLU A 169 5.73 20.95 -2.43
C GLU A 169 4.83 22.20 -2.43
N VAL A 170 4.59 22.78 -3.61
CA VAL A 170 3.76 23.97 -3.76
C VAL A 170 2.27 23.64 -3.63
N LEU A 171 1.85 22.47 -4.13
CA LEU A 171 0.50 21.96 -3.93
C LEU A 171 0.20 21.74 -2.44
N LEU A 172 1.15 21.12 -1.71
CA LEU A 172 1.05 20.90 -0.26
C LEU A 172 0.95 22.21 0.53
N LYS A 173 1.78 23.20 0.22
CA LYS A 173 1.69 24.53 0.85
C LYS A 173 0.34 25.19 0.58
N SER A 174 -0.18 25.06 -0.63
CA SER A 174 -1.45 25.67 -1.06
C SER A 174 -2.67 25.13 -0.29
N PHE A 175 -2.61 23.89 0.19
CA PHE A 175 -3.67 23.33 1.03
C PHE A 175 -3.84 24.04 2.39
N SER A 176 -2.76 24.61 2.93
CA SER A 176 -2.79 25.32 4.22
C SER A 176 -2.96 26.84 4.07
N HIS A 177 -3.25 27.30 2.85
CA HIS A 177 -3.36 28.73 2.54
C HIS A 177 -4.57 29.38 3.24
N SER A 178 -4.45 30.65 3.60
CA SER A 178 -5.50 31.40 4.32
C SER A 178 -6.79 31.57 3.51
N SER A 179 -6.68 31.70 2.18
CA SER A 179 -7.82 31.84 1.27
C SER A 179 -8.44 30.49 0.87
N ASP A 180 -9.76 30.40 1.05
CA ASP A 180 -10.59 29.22 0.71
C ASP A 180 -10.48 28.87 -0.77
N HIS A 181 -10.50 29.88 -1.65
CA HIS A 181 -10.36 29.73 -3.10
C HIS A 181 -9.07 29.02 -3.53
N VAL A 182 -7.96 29.25 -2.81
CA VAL A 182 -6.68 28.60 -3.09
C VAL A 182 -6.68 27.16 -2.56
N ARG A 183 -7.28 26.93 -1.39
CA ARG A 183 -7.39 25.58 -0.81
C ARG A 183 -8.26 24.68 -1.67
N GLU A 184 -9.41 25.15 -2.13
CA GLU A 184 -10.31 24.42 -3.04
C GLU A 184 -9.60 24.07 -4.35
N ALA A 185 -8.96 25.06 -5.00
CA ALA A 185 -8.22 24.82 -6.23
C ALA A 185 -7.07 23.80 -6.04
N ALA A 186 -6.41 23.80 -4.88
CA ALA A 186 -5.39 22.80 -4.56
C ALA A 186 -5.99 21.39 -4.40
N GLN A 187 -7.20 21.28 -3.85
CA GLN A 187 -7.91 20.00 -3.72
C GLN A 187 -8.30 19.43 -5.08
N ASP A 188 -8.85 20.25 -5.96
CA ASP A 188 -9.23 19.83 -7.30
C ASP A 188 -8.00 19.45 -8.13
N ALA A 189 -6.94 20.28 -8.09
CA ALA A 189 -5.68 19.99 -8.75
C ALA A 189 -5.07 18.68 -8.25
N ALA A 190 -5.00 18.47 -6.93
CA ALA A 190 -4.46 17.24 -6.37
C ALA A 190 -5.27 16.00 -6.75
N ARG A 191 -6.61 16.08 -6.76
CA ARG A 191 -7.49 14.99 -7.20
C ARG A 191 -7.16 14.55 -8.62
N VAL A 192 -7.08 15.52 -9.54
CA VAL A 192 -6.77 15.26 -10.96
C VAL A 192 -5.36 14.73 -11.12
N ILE A 193 -4.38 15.37 -10.48
CA ILE A 193 -2.96 14.97 -10.51
C ILE A 193 -2.81 13.52 -10.07
N MET A 194 -3.35 13.16 -8.91
CA MET A 194 -3.23 11.81 -8.36
C MET A 194 -3.90 10.76 -9.26
N ASN A 195 -5.05 11.07 -9.86
CA ASN A 195 -5.72 10.17 -10.80
C ASN A 195 -4.94 9.95 -12.11
N LYS A 196 -4.05 10.88 -12.48
CA LYS A 196 -3.21 10.77 -13.69
C LYS A 196 -1.83 10.18 -13.43
N LEU A 197 -1.45 9.95 -12.17
CA LEU A 197 -0.19 9.31 -11.82
C LEU A 197 -0.21 7.80 -12.08
N SER A 198 0.91 7.30 -12.59
CA SER A 198 1.31 5.91 -12.61
C SER A 198 1.59 5.42 -11.19
N ALA A 199 1.65 4.09 -10.99
CA ALA A 199 2.03 3.52 -9.71
C ALA A 199 3.44 3.97 -9.26
N HIS A 200 4.37 4.14 -10.22
CA HIS A 200 5.69 4.68 -9.95
C HIS A 200 5.62 6.15 -9.52
N GLY A 201 4.86 6.98 -10.25
CA GLY A 201 4.65 8.38 -9.91
C GLY A 201 4.04 8.57 -8.53
N VAL A 202 3.03 7.78 -8.17
CA VAL A 202 2.44 7.75 -6.82
C VAL A 202 3.50 7.44 -5.77
N LYS A 203 4.35 6.43 -5.97
CA LYS A 203 5.44 6.10 -5.05
C LYS A 203 6.43 7.25 -4.88
N GLN A 204 6.81 7.92 -5.97
CA GLN A 204 7.72 9.08 -5.94
C GLN A 204 7.13 10.28 -5.19
N VAL A 205 5.81 10.50 -5.29
CA VAL A 205 5.12 11.58 -4.57
C VAL A 205 4.91 11.24 -3.10
N LEU A 206 4.55 9.99 -2.79
CA LEU A 206 4.26 9.54 -1.43
C LEU A 206 5.51 9.46 -0.55
N THR A 207 6.65 9.01 -1.09
CA THR A 207 7.85 8.77 -0.27
C THR A 207 8.33 10.04 0.46
N PRO A 208 8.46 11.22 -0.19
CA PRO A 208 8.84 12.45 0.50
C PRO A 208 7.79 12.92 1.52
N ILE A 209 6.48 12.73 1.23
CA ILE A 209 5.39 13.11 2.14
C ILE A 209 5.44 12.27 3.42
N LEU A 210 5.57 10.95 3.27
CA LEU A 210 5.66 10.03 4.40
C LEU A 210 6.93 10.27 5.23
N ALA A 211 8.05 10.61 4.58
CA ALA A 211 9.30 10.93 5.27
C ALA A 211 9.26 12.27 6.03
N SER A 212 8.49 13.25 5.55
CA SER A 212 8.38 14.56 6.20
C SER A 212 7.37 14.59 7.34
N LEU A 213 6.32 13.75 7.30
CA LEU A 213 5.25 13.74 8.29
C LEU A 213 5.71 13.70 9.77
N PRO A 214 6.69 12.85 10.17
CA PRO A 214 7.14 12.79 11.56
C PRO A 214 7.91 14.03 12.02
N ASN A 215 8.58 14.74 11.10
CA ASN A 215 9.54 15.81 11.40
C ASN A 215 9.00 17.22 11.09
N GLU A 216 7.90 17.32 10.36
CA GLU A 216 7.27 18.60 10.03
C GLU A 216 6.76 19.26 11.30
N ALA A 217 7.31 20.42 11.66
CA ALA A 217 6.93 21.13 12.89
C ALA A 217 5.53 21.79 12.77
N ALA A 218 5.17 22.25 11.57
CA ALA A 218 3.91 22.95 11.35
C ALA A 218 2.73 21.96 11.28
N TRP A 219 1.90 21.93 12.33
CA TRP A 219 0.74 21.03 12.40
C TRP A 219 -0.22 21.19 11.22
N LYS A 220 -0.34 22.40 10.64
CA LYS A 220 -1.14 22.65 9.43
C LYS A 220 -0.58 21.91 8.21
N SER A 221 0.74 21.90 8.03
CA SER A 221 1.41 21.19 6.95
C SER A 221 1.22 19.67 7.08
N ARG A 222 1.34 19.14 8.31
CA ARG A 222 1.03 17.72 8.61
C ARG A 222 -0.43 17.40 8.30
N GLN A 223 -1.36 18.22 8.79
CA GLN A 223 -2.79 18.05 8.58
C GLN A 223 -3.13 17.89 7.10
N GLU A 224 -2.60 18.78 6.26
CA GLU A 224 -2.91 18.78 4.83
C GLU A 224 -2.22 17.63 4.07
N SER A 225 -1.01 17.26 4.48
CA SER A 225 -0.33 16.07 3.96
C SER A 225 -1.16 14.80 4.23
N ILE A 226 -1.69 14.67 5.45
CA ILE A 226 -2.59 13.57 5.83
C ILE A 226 -3.88 13.59 5.02
N ARG A 227 -4.48 14.77 4.84
CA ARG A 227 -5.71 14.90 4.05
C ARG A 227 -5.49 14.50 2.59
N LEU A 228 -4.33 14.85 2.01
CA LEU A 228 -3.94 14.40 0.68
C LEU A 228 -3.85 12.87 0.62
N LEU A 229 -3.25 12.21 1.62
CA LEU A 229 -3.18 10.74 1.69
C LEU A 229 -4.58 10.10 1.72
N GLY A 230 -5.52 10.66 2.48
CA GLY A 230 -6.92 10.21 2.49
C GLY A 230 -7.59 10.34 1.13
N MET A 231 -7.45 11.51 0.48
CA MET A 231 -8.01 11.77 -0.85
C MET A 231 -7.51 10.79 -1.91
N MET A 232 -6.26 10.32 -1.81
CA MET A 232 -5.69 9.36 -2.76
C MET A 232 -6.42 8.02 -2.78
N ALA A 233 -7.10 7.64 -1.68
CA ALA A 233 -7.90 6.43 -1.63
C ALA A 233 -8.96 6.43 -2.74
N HIS A 234 -9.64 7.56 -2.95
CA HIS A 234 -10.68 7.68 -3.97
C HIS A 234 -10.15 7.98 -5.37
N CYS A 235 -9.02 8.68 -5.48
CA CYS A 235 -8.53 9.18 -6.76
C CYS A 235 -7.61 8.18 -7.50
N ALA A 236 -6.86 7.37 -6.74
CA ALA A 236 -5.89 6.43 -7.29
C ALA A 236 -5.82 5.13 -6.47
N PRO A 237 -6.95 4.41 -6.25
CA PRO A 237 -7.02 3.28 -5.33
C PRO A 237 -6.06 2.15 -5.69
N LYS A 238 -5.92 1.85 -7.00
CA LYS A 238 -5.02 0.78 -7.47
C LYS A 238 -3.55 1.11 -7.24
N GLN A 239 -3.17 2.36 -7.48
CA GLN A 239 -1.81 2.85 -7.31
C GLN A 239 -1.47 2.98 -5.82
N LEU A 240 -2.40 3.48 -5.01
CA LEU A 240 -2.25 3.61 -3.57
C LEU A 240 -2.09 2.26 -2.88
N ALA A 241 -2.76 1.21 -3.37
CA ALA A 241 -2.71 -0.13 -2.77
C ALA A 241 -1.28 -0.63 -2.48
N SER A 242 -0.33 -0.38 -3.40
CA SER A 242 1.09 -0.75 -3.24
C SER A 242 1.84 0.06 -2.17
N CYS A 243 1.30 1.21 -1.75
CA CYS A 243 1.89 2.12 -0.78
C CYS A 243 1.17 2.10 0.58
N LEU A 244 -0.01 1.46 0.67
CA LEU A 244 -0.74 1.28 1.92
C LEU A 244 0.09 0.69 3.09
N PRO A 245 1.04 -0.25 2.87
CA PRO A 245 1.92 -0.74 3.93
C PRO A 245 2.74 0.35 4.63
N GLN A 246 2.96 1.50 3.98
CA GLN A 246 3.67 2.65 4.55
C GLN A 246 2.71 3.77 4.95
N VAL A 247 1.64 3.99 4.18
CA VAL A 247 0.65 5.03 4.42
C VAL A 247 -0.13 4.78 5.71
N VAL A 248 -0.65 3.55 5.91
CA VAL A 248 -1.46 3.27 7.11
C VAL A 248 -0.65 3.46 8.39
N PRO A 249 0.55 2.89 8.58
CA PRO A 249 1.35 3.14 9.78
C PRO A 249 1.63 4.63 10.04
N ALA A 250 1.90 5.43 8.98
CA ALA A 250 2.10 6.87 9.14
C ALA A 250 0.83 7.59 9.61
N LEU A 251 -0.34 7.21 9.10
CA LEU A 251 -1.64 7.73 9.58
C LEU A 251 -1.93 7.31 11.01
N MET A 252 -1.58 6.08 11.41
CA MET A 252 -1.72 5.62 12.80
C MET A 252 -0.86 6.45 13.76
N GLN A 253 0.38 6.74 13.38
CA GLN A 253 1.27 7.61 14.15
C GLN A 253 0.68 9.02 14.26
N ALA A 254 0.15 9.57 13.16
CA ALA A 254 -0.53 10.86 13.16
C ALA A 254 -1.83 10.88 14.00
N GLY A 255 -2.51 9.74 14.13
CA GLY A 255 -3.65 9.58 15.05
C GLY A 255 -3.29 9.77 16.52
N SER A 256 -2.01 9.67 16.86
CA SER A 256 -1.47 9.93 18.21
C SER A 256 -0.87 11.34 18.37
N ASP A 257 -0.98 12.22 17.36
CA ASP A 257 -0.38 13.56 17.37
C ASP A 257 -0.93 14.44 18.53
N PRO A 258 -0.10 15.28 19.17
CA PRO A 258 -0.59 16.15 20.24
C PRO A 258 -1.68 17.13 19.78
N HIS A 259 -1.71 17.51 18.49
CA HIS A 259 -2.64 18.50 17.96
C HIS A 259 -3.98 17.86 17.51
N PRO A 260 -5.14 18.28 18.06
CA PRO A 260 -6.44 17.65 17.78
C PRO A 260 -6.83 17.60 16.29
N LYS A 261 -6.53 18.65 15.51
CA LYS A 261 -6.85 18.69 14.07
C LYS A 261 -6.05 17.68 13.23
N VAL A 262 -4.84 17.34 13.66
CA VAL A 262 -4.00 16.34 12.98
C VAL A 262 -4.58 14.95 13.24
N LYS A 263 -4.93 14.65 14.50
CA LYS A 263 -5.63 13.41 14.89
C LYS A 263 -6.92 13.21 14.10
N GLU A 264 -7.75 14.26 14.03
CA GLU A 264 -9.02 14.18 13.31
C GLU A 264 -8.81 13.96 11.80
N SER A 265 -7.80 14.60 11.21
CA SER A 265 -7.48 14.39 9.79
C SER A 265 -6.93 12.99 9.53
N ALA A 266 -6.15 12.43 10.46
CA ALA A 266 -5.67 11.05 10.37
C ALA A 266 -6.82 10.05 10.45
N ARG A 267 -7.77 10.28 11.37
CA ARG A 267 -8.99 9.49 11.49
C ARG A 267 -9.84 9.55 10.22
N ALA A 268 -10.02 10.73 9.65
CA ALA A 268 -10.73 10.92 8.38
C ALA A 268 -10.01 10.20 7.22
N ALA A 269 -8.69 10.31 7.12
CA ALA A 269 -7.92 9.63 6.07
C ALA A 269 -7.99 8.09 6.20
N LEU A 270 -7.97 7.55 7.42
CA LEU A 270 -8.17 6.13 7.66
C LEU A 270 -9.58 5.66 7.28
N LEU A 271 -10.60 6.49 7.49
CA LEU A 271 -11.95 6.22 7.01
C LEU A 271 -12.04 6.22 5.49
N ASP A 272 -11.41 7.19 4.82
CA ASP A 272 -11.32 7.24 3.36
C ASP A 272 -10.65 5.97 2.80
N ILE A 273 -9.57 5.50 3.42
CA ILE A 273 -8.91 4.23 3.07
C ILE A 273 -9.83 3.03 3.34
N SER A 274 -10.59 3.03 4.44
CA SER A 274 -11.53 1.94 4.73
C SER A 274 -12.68 1.87 3.72
N SER A 275 -13.06 2.99 3.11
CA SER A 275 -14.15 3.05 2.13
C SER A 275 -13.84 2.35 0.80
N VAL A 276 -12.57 2.08 0.51
CA VAL A 276 -12.13 1.39 -0.71
C VAL A 276 -11.87 -0.11 -0.51
N ILE A 277 -12.13 -0.63 0.69
CA ILE A 277 -12.09 -2.05 0.99
C ILE A 277 -13.13 -2.79 0.18
N ARG A 278 -12.72 -3.87 -0.48
CA ARG A 278 -13.60 -4.72 -1.29
C ARG A 278 -14.07 -5.96 -0.54
N ASN A 279 -13.29 -6.44 0.40
CA ASN A 279 -13.66 -7.59 1.22
C ASN A 279 -14.83 -7.20 2.17
N PRO A 280 -16.03 -7.78 1.99
CA PRO A 280 -17.21 -7.37 2.75
C PRO A 280 -17.09 -7.70 4.25
N GLU A 281 -16.37 -8.77 4.61
CA GLU A 281 -16.15 -9.15 6.01
C GLU A 281 -15.29 -8.13 6.74
N VAL A 282 -14.16 -7.72 6.14
CA VAL A 282 -13.30 -6.68 6.71
C VAL A 282 -13.99 -5.32 6.70
N LEU A 283 -14.77 -4.99 5.66
CA LEU A 283 -15.56 -3.76 5.63
C LEU A 283 -16.57 -3.70 6.80
N ARG A 284 -17.24 -4.82 7.09
CA ARG A 284 -18.15 -4.94 8.25
C ARG A 284 -17.42 -4.77 9.58
N LEU A 285 -16.21 -5.31 9.70
CA LEU A 285 -15.37 -5.18 10.89
C LEU A 285 -14.64 -3.83 10.98
N SER A 286 -14.64 -3.01 9.92
CA SER A 286 -13.87 -1.77 9.83
C SER A 286 -14.07 -0.81 11.02
N PRO A 287 -15.26 -0.64 11.63
CA PRO A 287 -15.40 0.24 12.80
C PRO A 287 -14.60 -0.26 14.01
N VAL A 288 -14.59 -1.58 14.23
CA VAL A 288 -13.84 -2.23 15.33
C VAL A 288 -12.34 -2.15 15.06
N LEU A 289 -11.92 -2.42 13.82
CA LEU A 289 -10.51 -2.35 13.39
C LEU A 289 -9.95 -0.93 13.50
N LEU A 290 -10.69 0.08 13.03
CA LEU A 290 -10.30 1.48 13.18
C LEU A 290 -10.27 1.93 14.64
N GLY A 291 -11.16 1.36 15.46
CA GLY A 291 -11.14 1.49 16.91
C GLY A 291 -9.84 0.97 17.52
N ALA A 292 -9.43 -0.23 17.17
CA ALA A 292 -8.15 -0.82 17.60
C ALA A 292 -6.95 -0.03 17.09
N ILE A 293 -7.00 0.53 15.89
CA ILE A 293 -5.95 1.42 15.38
C ILE A 293 -5.84 2.72 16.20
N SER A 294 -6.98 3.30 16.57
CA SER A 294 -7.03 4.60 17.26
C SER A 294 -6.77 4.50 18.77
N ASP A 295 -7.21 3.42 19.40
CA ASP A 295 -6.96 3.12 20.81
C ASP A 295 -6.49 1.67 20.97
N PRO A 296 -5.23 1.38 20.61
CA PRO A 296 -4.78 0.01 20.59
C PRO A 296 -4.43 -0.53 21.98
N ALA A 297 -4.44 0.30 23.03
CA ALA A 297 -4.29 -0.18 24.41
C ALA A 297 -5.52 -0.94 24.89
N ASN A 298 -6.72 -0.46 24.53
CA ASN A 298 -7.98 -1.03 25.03
C ASN A 298 -8.72 -1.87 24.00
N LYS A 299 -8.56 -1.59 22.69
CA LYS A 299 -9.42 -2.18 21.65
C LYS A 299 -8.76 -3.27 20.79
N THR A 300 -7.46 -3.51 20.94
CA THR A 300 -6.76 -4.56 20.17
C THR A 300 -7.35 -5.94 20.43
N LYS A 301 -7.66 -6.28 21.69
CA LYS A 301 -8.23 -7.58 22.05
C LYS A 301 -9.58 -7.82 21.35
N GLU A 302 -10.48 -6.84 21.46
CA GLU A 302 -11.81 -6.87 20.83
C GLU A 302 -11.70 -7.07 19.31
N ALA A 303 -10.79 -6.37 18.65
CA ALA A 303 -10.56 -6.53 17.21
C ALA A 303 -10.07 -7.93 16.83
N LEU A 304 -9.12 -8.51 17.58
CA LEU A 304 -8.62 -9.86 17.30
C LEU A 304 -9.71 -10.93 17.54
N GLU A 305 -10.54 -10.76 18.58
CA GLU A 305 -11.66 -11.66 18.86
C GLU A 305 -12.69 -11.59 17.73
N ALA A 306 -13.08 -10.38 17.29
CA ALA A 306 -13.99 -10.21 16.18
C ALA A 306 -13.45 -10.79 14.85
N LEU A 307 -12.12 -10.75 14.64
CA LEU A 307 -11.49 -11.39 13.48
C LEU A 307 -11.51 -12.92 13.54
N LEU A 308 -11.29 -13.51 14.72
CA LEU A 308 -11.33 -14.96 14.91
C LEU A 308 -12.75 -15.53 14.81
N GLU A 309 -13.76 -14.77 15.22
CA GLU A 309 -15.17 -15.14 15.11
C GLU A 309 -15.75 -14.91 13.70
N CYS A 310 -14.99 -14.24 12.83
CA CYS A 310 -15.47 -13.92 11.48
C CYS A 310 -15.22 -15.08 10.51
N GLU A 311 -16.29 -15.57 9.89
CA GLU A 311 -16.22 -16.49 8.76
C GLU A 311 -15.89 -15.70 7.49
N PHE A 312 -14.66 -15.82 7.02
CA PHE A 312 -14.20 -15.17 5.77
C PHE A 312 -14.56 -16.05 4.57
N MET A 313 -15.47 -15.56 3.73
CA MET A 313 -15.88 -16.23 2.49
C MET A 313 -15.22 -15.62 1.25
N HIS A 314 -14.78 -14.37 1.35
CA HIS A 314 -14.16 -13.63 0.25
C HIS A 314 -12.65 -13.47 0.45
N SER A 315 -11.95 -13.34 -0.67
CA SER A 315 -10.52 -13.06 -0.68
C SER A 315 -10.19 -11.73 -0.01
N ILE A 316 -9.08 -11.69 0.73
CA ILE A 316 -8.57 -10.48 1.38
C ILE A 316 -7.80 -9.64 0.35
N ASP A 317 -8.18 -8.37 0.22
CA ASP A 317 -7.57 -7.39 -0.67
C ASP A 317 -6.51 -6.51 0.04
N ALA A 318 -5.70 -5.78 -0.73
CA ALA A 318 -4.61 -4.98 -0.20
C ALA A 318 -5.04 -3.90 0.83
N PRO A 319 -6.16 -3.17 0.64
CA PRO A 319 -6.71 -2.28 1.67
C PRO A 319 -7.08 -2.99 2.97
N SER A 320 -7.64 -4.20 2.89
CA SER A 320 -7.93 -5.01 4.07
C SER A 320 -6.66 -5.35 4.84
N LEU A 321 -5.62 -5.85 4.16
CA LEU A 321 -4.34 -6.14 4.80
C LEU A 321 -3.73 -4.91 5.48
N ALA A 322 -3.88 -3.73 4.87
CA ALA A 322 -3.35 -2.50 5.42
C ALA A 322 -3.96 -2.14 6.79
N LEU A 323 -5.22 -2.50 7.04
CA LEU A 323 -5.86 -2.33 8.34
C LEU A 323 -5.56 -3.48 9.31
N LEU A 324 -5.50 -4.71 8.82
CA LEU A 324 -5.30 -5.90 9.65
C LEU A 324 -3.86 -5.97 10.21
N VAL A 325 -2.86 -5.79 9.34
CA VAL A 325 -1.44 -6.05 9.68
C VAL A 325 -0.95 -5.21 10.84
N PRO A 326 -1.22 -3.89 10.95
CA PRO A 326 -0.74 -3.12 12.09
C PRO A 326 -1.28 -3.60 13.44
N ILE A 327 -2.53 -4.08 13.48
CA ILE A 327 -3.15 -4.65 14.69
C ILE A 327 -2.44 -5.95 15.06
N MET A 328 -2.23 -6.83 14.09
CA MET A 328 -1.54 -8.10 14.30
C MET A 328 -0.07 -7.91 14.68
N ALA A 329 0.68 -7.09 13.94
CA ALA A 329 2.09 -6.81 14.21
C ALA A 329 2.32 -6.23 15.61
N ARG A 330 1.37 -5.42 16.11
CA ARG A 330 1.37 -4.96 17.50
C ARG A 330 1.11 -6.11 18.48
N ALA A 331 0.08 -6.91 18.23
CA ALA A 331 -0.34 -7.99 19.13
C ALA A 331 0.70 -9.13 19.24
N LEU A 332 1.46 -9.41 18.17
CA LEU A 332 2.61 -10.32 18.20
C LEU A 332 3.71 -9.85 19.17
N LYS A 333 3.81 -8.55 19.42
CA LYS A 333 4.78 -7.94 20.34
C LYS A 333 4.19 -7.63 21.72
N ASP A 334 2.96 -8.07 21.99
CA ASP A 334 2.32 -7.84 23.28
C ASP A 334 3.03 -8.61 24.40
N ARG A 335 2.84 -8.23 25.66
CA ARG A 335 3.38 -8.98 26.80
C ARG A 335 2.56 -10.22 27.12
N GLY A 336 1.26 -10.20 26.81
CA GLY A 336 0.32 -11.27 27.10
C GLY A 336 0.32 -12.36 26.03
N ALA A 337 0.47 -13.62 26.47
CA ALA A 337 0.46 -14.79 25.61
C ALA A 337 -0.85 -14.94 24.79
N ASP A 338 -1.99 -14.53 25.35
CA ASP A 338 -3.29 -14.63 24.67
C ASP A 338 -3.33 -13.79 23.38
N LEU A 339 -2.87 -12.54 23.42
CA LEU A 339 -2.88 -11.66 22.24
C LEU A 339 -1.88 -12.13 21.19
N LYS A 340 -0.68 -12.57 21.60
CA LYS A 340 0.32 -13.17 20.70
C LYS A 340 -0.27 -14.36 19.95
N ARG A 341 -0.88 -15.30 20.69
CA ARG A 341 -1.49 -16.51 20.14
C ARG A 341 -2.62 -16.18 19.16
N LYS A 342 -3.56 -15.30 19.55
CA LYS A 342 -4.65 -14.87 18.67
C LYS A 342 -4.11 -14.25 17.38
N SER A 343 -3.12 -13.37 17.50
CA SER A 343 -2.51 -12.73 16.34
C SER A 343 -1.76 -13.70 15.44
N ALA A 344 -1.00 -14.64 16.01
CA ALA A 344 -0.31 -15.67 15.23
C ALA A 344 -1.32 -16.55 14.46
N ALA A 345 -2.42 -16.96 15.11
CA ALA A 345 -3.48 -17.74 14.46
C ALA A 345 -4.13 -16.99 13.29
N ILE A 346 -4.48 -15.71 13.49
CA ILE A 346 -5.06 -14.87 12.41
C ILE A 346 -4.07 -14.73 11.26
N THR A 347 -2.78 -14.44 11.56
CA THR A 347 -1.74 -14.36 10.53
C THR A 347 -1.61 -15.65 9.73
N GLY A 348 -1.62 -16.82 10.37
CA GLY A 348 -1.55 -18.10 9.66
C GLY A 348 -2.76 -18.32 8.74
N ASN A 349 -3.97 -18.12 9.27
CA ASN A 349 -5.22 -18.32 8.53
C ASN A 349 -5.31 -17.38 7.32
N MET A 350 -4.97 -16.09 7.49
CA MET A 350 -5.17 -15.08 6.45
C MET A 350 -4.38 -15.35 5.18
N VAL A 351 -3.22 -16.00 5.29
CA VAL A 351 -2.33 -16.24 4.14
C VAL A 351 -3.04 -17.07 3.07
N SER A 352 -3.84 -18.04 3.49
CA SER A 352 -4.65 -18.87 2.58
C SER A 352 -5.81 -18.12 1.93
N MET A 353 -6.18 -16.95 2.47
CA MET A 353 -7.34 -16.14 2.05
C MET A 353 -6.95 -15.00 1.12
N VAL A 354 -5.65 -14.82 0.86
CA VAL A 354 -5.14 -13.80 -0.05
C VAL A 354 -5.00 -14.39 -1.46
N SER A 355 -5.65 -13.80 -2.45
CA SER A 355 -5.62 -14.32 -3.83
C SER A 355 -4.28 -14.10 -4.55
N ASP A 356 -3.58 -13.01 -4.26
CA ASP A 356 -2.26 -12.72 -4.84
C ASP A 356 -1.22 -12.61 -3.70
N PRO A 357 -0.44 -13.65 -3.42
CA PRO A 357 0.55 -13.64 -2.33
C PRO A 357 1.52 -12.46 -2.38
N LYS A 358 1.72 -11.83 -3.55
CA LYS A 358 2.61 -10.65 -3.68
C LYS A 358 2.12 -9.45 -2.87
N ILE A 359 0.82 -9.34 -2.58
CA ILE A 359 0.31 -8.23 -1.75
C ILE A 359 0.74 -8.36 -0.27
N LEU A 360 1.14 -9.55 0.18
CA LEU A 360 1.65 -9.80 1.53
C LEU A 360 3.14 -9.45 1.69
N SER A 361 3.93 -9.47 0.63
CA SER A 361 5.39 -9.24 0.67
C SER A 361 5.78 -7.96 1.44
N PRO A 362 5.18 -6.78 1.20
CA PRO A 362 5.52 -5.56 1.93
C PRO A 362 5.25 -5.61 3.44
N TYR A 363 4.44 -6.56 3.90
CA TYR A 363 4.04 -6.71 5.30
C TYR A 363 4.89 -7.73 6.07
N LEU A 364 5.66 -8.58 5.37
CA LEU A 364 6.54 -9.58 6.01
C LEU A 364 7.52 -8.93 6.98
N VAL A 365 8.08 -7.78 6.63
CA VAL A 365 9.00 -7.02 7.50
C VAL A 365 8.38 -6.57 8.82
N GLN A 366 7.04 -6.50 8.91
CA GLN A 366 6.31 -6.12 10.12
C GLN A 366 5.88 -7.35 10.94
N VAL A 367 5.51 -8.44 10.27
CA VAL A 367 4.89 -9.62 10.88
C VAL A 367 5.91 -10.68 11.25
N LEU A 368 6.86 -10.98 10.35
CA LEU A 368 7.79 -12.09 10.48
C LEU A 368 8.69 -11.98 11.72
N PRO A 369 9.27 -10.80 12.07
CA PRO A 369 10.03 -10.67 13.31
C PRO A 369 9.19 -10.97 14.56
N GLY A 370 7.92 -10.55 14.58
CA GLY A 370 7.02 -10.83 15.70
C GLY A 370 6.71 -12.32 15.84
N LEU A 371 6.55 -13.04 14.72
CA LEU A 371 6.39 -14.50 14.75
C LEU A 371 7.67 -15.21 15.20
N GLN A 372 8.86 -14.72 14.81
CA GLN A 372 10.14 -15.24 15.29
C GLN A 372 10.28 -15.04 16.80
N ASP A 373 9.94 -13.88 17.33
CA ASP A 373 9.93 -13.63 18.78
C ASP A 373 8.94 -14.57 19.49
N CYS A 374 7.77 -14.81 18.90
CA CYS A 374 6.76 -15.72 19.44
C CYS A 374 7.18 -17.20 19.37
N LEU A 375 8.02 -17.60 18.40
CA LEU A 375 8.63 -18.93 18.38
C LEU A 375 9.55 -19.15 19.59
N LEU A 376 10.13 -18.09 20.14
CA LEU A 376 11.02 -18.15 21.29
C LEU A 376 10.30 -17.91 22.63
N ASP A 377 8.96 -17.83 22.60
CA ASP A 377 8.15 -17.52 23.77
C ASP A 377 8.18 -18.66 24.82
N PRO A 378 8.24 -18.35 26.13
CA PRO A 378 8.19 -19.37 27.17
C PRO A 378 6.92 -20.23 27.13
N ILE A 379 5.81 -19.71 26.62
CA ILE A 379 4.53 -20.41 26.57
C ILE A 379 4.47 -21.34 25.34
N PRO A 380 4.35 -22.67 25.53
CA PRO A 380 4.36 -23.63 24.42
C PRO A 380 3.28 -23.40 23.36
N ASP A 381 2.09 -22.95 23.77
CA ASP A 381 0.97 -22.71 22.87
C ASP A 381 1.21 -21.51 21.93
N VAL A 382 1.92 -20.49 22.40
CA VAL A 382 2.36 -19.35 21.57
C VAL A 382 3.36 -19.81 20.52
N ARG A 383 4.34 -20.65 20.91
CA ARG A 383 5.30 -21.24 19.98
C ARG A 383 4.61 -22.09 18.92
N ALA A 384 3.72 -22.99 19.34
CA ALA A 384 3.00 -23.88 18.44
C ALA A 384 2.15 -23.13 17.40
N THR A 385 1.42 -22.10 17.85
CA THR A 385 0.60 -21.29 16.95
C THR A 385 1.46 -20.47 15.99
N SER A 386 2.59 -19.95 16.45
CA SER A 386 3.52 -19.17 15.61
C SER A 386 4.25 -20.03 14.60
N ALA A 387 4.63 -21.25 14.97
CA ALA A 387 5.22 -22.23 14.07
C ALA A 387 4.27 -22.56 12.90
N LYS A 388 3.00 -22.84 13.21
CA LYS A 388 1.96 -23.05 12.18
C LYS A 388 1.75 -21.83 11.29
N ALA A 389 1.77 -20.62 11.87
CA ALA A 389 1.65 -19.39 11.11
C ALA A 389 2.81 -19.19 10.14
N ILE A 390 4.05 -19.46 10.57
CA ILE A 390 5.24 -19.43 9.71
C ILE A 390 5.14 -20.50 8.61
N GLY A 391 4.73 -21.72 8.94
CA GLY A 391 4.47 -22.75 7.94
C GLY A 391 3.46 -22.28 6.89
N SER A 392 2.35 -21.69 7.32
CA SER A 392 1.31 -21.14 6.43
C SER A 392 1.85 -20.02 5.53
N LEU A 393 2.74 -19.15 6.03
CA LEU A 393 3.43 -18.14 5.23
C LEU A 393 4.29 -18.78 4.13
N PHE A 394 5.03 -19.84 4.44
CA PHE A 394 5.81 -20.58 3.46
C PHE A 394 4.93 -21.23 2.39
N VAL A 395 3.79 -21.82 2.79
CA VAL A 395 2.81 -22.40 1.85
C VAL A 395 2.26 -21.34 0.89
N GLY A 396 1.81 -20.20 1.43
CA GLY A 396 1.15 -19.19 0.60
C GLY A 396 2.09 -18.35 -0.26
N MET A 397 3.32 -18.09 0.22
CA MET A 397 4.23 -17.13 -0.43
C MET A 397 5.43 -17.78 -1.14
N GLY A 398 5.77 -19.01 -0.76
CA GLY A 398 6.93 -19.75 -1.24
C GLY A 398 8.25 -19.35 -0.56
N GLU A 399 9.18 -20.31 -0.48
CA GLU A 399 10.53 -20.11 0.09
C GLU A 399 11.34 -19.05 -0.68
N GLU A 400 10.98 -18.75 -1.94
CA GLU A 400 11.76 -17.87 -2.82
C GLU A 400 11.73 -16.37 -2.43
N GLN A 401 10.83 -15.96 -1.53
CA GLN A 401 10.77 -14.58 -1.04
C GLN A 401 12.00 -14.24 -0.19
N GLU A 402 12.58 -13.04 -0.39
CA GLU A 402 13.83 -12.65 0.28
C GLU A 402 13.77 -12.75 1.81
N GLU A 403 12.64 -12.38 2.40
CA GLU A 403 12.43 -12.45 3.85
C GLU A 403 12.33 -13.90 4.34
N LEU A 404 11.72 -14.80 3.56
CA LEU A 404 11.53 -16.20 3.95
C LEU A 404 12.77 -17.07 3.73
N LYS A 405 13.59 -16.76 2.71
CA LYS A 405 14.89 -17.43 2.45
C LYS A 405 15.80 -17.51 3.66
N ARG A 406 15.72 -16.52 4.55
CA ARG A 406 16.57 -16.42 5.74
C ARG A 406 16.04 -17.21 6.94
N ILE A 407 14.79 -17.67 6.89
CA ILE A 407 14.13 -18.30 8.04
C ILE A 407 14.64 -19.71 8.30
N ILE A 408 14.76 -20.58 7.29
CA ILE A 408 15.31 -21.94 7.48
C ILE A 408 16.74 -21.89 8.03
N PRO A 409 17.67 -21.08 7.47
CA PRO A 409 19.00 -20.88 8.06
C PRO A 409 18.96 -20.37 9.50
N TRP A 410 18.08 -19.41 9.80
CA TRP A 410 17.93 -18.88 11.16
C TRP A 410 17.43 -19.95 12.13
N LEU A 411 16.36 -20.68 11.79
CA LEU A 411 15.84 -21.78 12.61
C LEU A 411 16.91 -22.85 12.86
N SER A 412 17.66 -23.21 11.82
CA SER A 412 18.74 -24.20 11.92
C SER A 412 19.83 -23.76 12.89
N ALA A 413 20.20 -22.48 12.87
CA ALA A 413 21.16 -21.91 13.82
C ALA A 413 20.59 -21.84 15.25
N THR A 414 19.33 -21.41 15.39
CA THR A 414 18.65 -21.26 16.69
C THR A 414 18.45 -22.60 17.38
N MET A 415 18.28 -23.71 16.64
CA MET A 415 18.16 -25.04 17.23
C MET A 415 19.39 -25.50 18.01
N HIS A 416 20.57 -24.94 17.77
CA HIS A 416 21.79 -25.33 18.47
C HIS A 416 22.42 -24.18 19.28
N THR A 417 21.63 -23.15 19.63
CA THR A 417 22.11 -22.08 20.50
C THR A 417 22.27 -22.57 21.93
N GLU A 418 23.26 -22.02 22.64
CA GLU A 418 23.49 -22.32 24.07
C GLU A 418 22.65 -21.41 25.00
N SER A 419 21.75 -20.58 24.44
CA SER A 419 20.95 -19.60 25.19
C SER A 419 19.88 -20.25 26.07
N SER A 420 18.99 -21.06 25.49
CA SER A 420 17.85 -21.64 26.21
C SER A 420 17.27 -22.87 25.50
N PRO A 421 16.91 -23.95 26.24
CA PRO A 421 16.16 -25.08 25.69
C PRO A 421 14.82 -24.68 25.05
N VAL A 422 14.19 -23.61 25.56
CA VAL A 422 12.93 -23.07 25.03
C VAL A 422 13.11 -22.57 23.60
N GLU A 423 14.19 -21.83 23.36
CA GLU A 423 14.51 -21.28 22.03
C GLU A 423 14.79 -22.40 21.04
N ARG A 424 15.55 -23.42 21.46
CA ARG A 424 15.83 -24.60 20.64
C ARG A 424 14.56 -25.36 20.27
N SER A 425 13.69 -25.62 21.26
CA SER A 425 12.39 -26.27 21.05
C SER A 425 11.50 -25.47 20.09
N GLY A 426 11.45 -24.15 20.26
CA GLY A 426 10.70 -23.26 19.37
C GLY A 426 11.19 -23.27 17.92
N ALA A 427 12.50 -23.15 17.72
CA ALA A 427 13.11 -23.21 16.40
C ALA A 427 12.90 -24.58 15.73
N ALA A 428 13.03 -25.66 16.49
CA ALA A 428 12.73 -27.01 16.03
C ALA A 428 11.27 -27.18 15.59
N GLN A 429 10.33 -26.62 16.36
CA GLN A 429 8.92 -26.66 16.01
C GLN A 429 8.62 -25.86 14.74
N GLY A 430 9.18 -24.66 14.62
CA GLY A 430 9.07 -23.83 13.41
C GLY A 430 9.60 -24.54 12.16
N LEU A 431 10.77 -25.18 12.27
CA LEU A 431 11.36 -25.90 11.15
C LEU A 431 10.55 -27.14 10.76
N ALA A 432 10.04 -27.88 11.74
CA ALA A 432 9.18 -29.05 11.50
C ALA A 432 7.86 -28.67 10.81
N GLU A 433 7.25 -27.54 11.18
CA GLU A 433 6.04 -27.04 10.51
C GLU A 433 6.35 -26.67 9.05
N ILE A 434 7.44 -25.95 8.77
CA ILE A 434 7.84 -25.63 7.38
C ILE A 434 8.05 -26.91 6.55
N CYS A 435 8.78 -27.89 7.10
CA CYS A 435 8.99 -29.19 6.44
C CYS A 435 7.67 -29.92 6.15
N GLY A 436 6.72 -29.91 7.08
CA GLY A 436 5.48 -30.66 6.95
C GLY A 436 4.47 -30.06 5.98
N CYS A 437 4.38 -28.73 5.91
CA CYS A 437 3.33 -28.07 5.15
C CYS A 437 3.78 -27.46 3.82
N ALA A 438 5.05 -27.06 3.67
CA ALA A 438 5.47 -26.20 2.57
C ALA A 438 6.55 -26.79 1.65
N LEU A 439 7.38 -27.70 2.16
CA LEU A 439 8.53 -28.22 1.41
C LEU A 439 8.17 -29.52 0.69
N ASP A 440 8.76 -29.73 -0.49
CA ASP A 440 8.71 -31.01 -1.16
C ASP A 440 9.63 -32.05 -0.47
N PRO A 441 9.44 -33.37 -0.72
CA PRO A 441 10.21 -34.42 -0.06
C PRO A 441 11.73 -34.33 -0.26
N GLU A 442 12.19 -33.83 -1.42
CA GLU A 442 13.62 -33.66 -1.70
C GLU A 442 14.22 -32.56 -0.82
N ARG A 443 13.53 -31.43 -0.71
CA ARG A 443 13.93 -30.31 0.14
C ARG A 443 13.85 -30.67 1.62
N VAL A 444 12.84 -31.42 2.05
CA VAL A 444 12.78 -31.97 3.42
C VAL A 444 13.99 -32.86 3.71
N GLN A 445 14.38 -33.73 2.77
CA GLN A 445 15.56 -34.58 2.94
C GLN A 445 16.86 -33.76 3.07
N GLN A 446 17.02 -32.67 2.29
CA GLN A 446 18.17 -31.76 2.41
C GLN A 446 18.24 -31.07 3.77
N VAL A 447 17.08 -30.59 4.27
CA VAL A 447 16.99 -30.00 5.61
C VAL A 447 17.34 -31.05 6.67
N LEU A 448 16.77 -32.25 6.58
CA LEU A 448 17.03 -33.35 7.50
C LEU A 448 18.52 -33.72 7.55
N GLN A 449 19.16 -33.87 6.39
CA GLN A 449 20.61 -34.14 6.30
C GLN A 449 21.47 -33.04 6.93
N THR A 450 21.02 -31.79 6.86
CA THR A 450 21.71 -30.66 7.47
C THR A 450 21.62 -30.70 8.99
N VAL A 451 20.40 -30.91 9.52
CA VAL A 451 20.16 -30.91 10.98
C VAL A 451 20.69 -32.17 11.67
N LEU A 452 20.76 -33.32 10.98
CA LEU A 452 21.37 -34.54 11.51
C LEU A 452 22.84 -34.34 11.91
N ARG A 453 23.55 -33.40 11.26
CA ARG A 453 24.94 -33.07 11.61
C ARG A 453 25.08 -32.45 13.00
N LEU A 454 24.00 -31.89 13.55
CA LEU A 454 23.99 -31.30 14.91
C LEU A 454 24.25 -32.35 15.99
N GLN A 455 24.01 -33.64 15.71
CA GLN A 455 24.26 -34.75 16.63
C GLN A 455 25.71 -34.76 17.15
N GLN A 456 26.67 -34.33 16.33
CA GLN A 456 28.10 -34.40 16.65
C GLN A 456 28.71 -33.06 17.09
N GLN A 457 27.91 -32.00 17.25
CA GLN A 457 28.44 -30.65 17.47
C GLN A 457 28.52 -30.25 18.94
N SER A 458 27.38 -30.23 19.64
CA SER A 458 27.30 -29.82 21.05
C SER A 458 26.10 -30.45 21.75
N THR A 459 26.04 -30.35 23.07
CA THR A 459 24.87 -30.79 23.85
C THR A 459 23.61 -30.04 23.41
N ALA A 460 23.70 -28.73 23.16
CA ALA A 460 22.60 -27.96 22.60
C ALA A 460 22.19 -28.44 21.21
N GLY A 461 23.15 -28.77 20.35
CA GLY A 461 22.88 -29.33 19.02
C GLY A 461 22.15 -30.67 19.07
N ARG A 462 22.55 -31.58 19.98
CA ARG A 462 21.87 -32.86 20.19
C ARG A 462 20.44 -32.67 20.70
N GLU A 463 20.25 -31.82 21.70
CA GLU A 463 18.91 -31.52 22.23
C GLU A 463 18.01 -30.89 21.16
N GLY A 464 18.52 -29.93 20.39
CA GLY A 464 17.79 -29.27 19.31
C GLY A 464 17.36 -30.22 18.19
N LEU A 465 18.25 -31.13 17.77
CA LEU A 465 17.93 -32.18 16.81
C LEU A 465 16.80 -33.08 17.32
N LEU A 466 16.85 -33.50 18.58
CA LEU A 466 15.80 -34.34 19.16
C LEU A 466 14.47 -33.59 19.29
N TRP A 467 14.49 -32.29 19.62
CA TRP A 467 13.29 -31.46 19.56
C TRP A 467 12.69 -31.46 18.15
N PHE A 468 13.50 -31.30 17.11
CA PHE A 468 13.02 -31.33 15.72
C PHE A 468 12.37 -32.68 15.39
N LEU A 469 13.02 -33.79 15.77
CA LEU A 469 12.48 -35.14 15.60
C LEU A 469 11.24 -35.41 16.47
N SER A 470 11.00 -34.64 17.53
CA SER A 470 9.77 -34.73 18.33
C SER A 470 8.57 -34.03 17.68
N PHE A 471 8.79 -33.09 16.76
CA PHE A 471 7.73 -32.36 16.07
C PHE A 471 7.48 -32.85 14.64
N LEU A 472 8.55 -33.24 13.93
CA LEU A 472 8.49 -33.63 12.52
C LEU A 472 7.49 -34.75 12.18
N PRO A 473 7.32 -35.81 13.00
CA PRO A 473 6.33 -36.87 12.70
C PRO A 473 4.89 -36.34 12.69
N ALA A 474 4.58 -35.37 13.56
CA ALA A 474 3.24 -34.82 13.64
C ALA A 474 2.91 -33.91 12.44
N THR A 475 3.92 -33.30 11.82
CA THR A 475 3.73 -32.39 10.68
C THR A 475 3.75 -33.13 9.34
N LEU A 476 4.57 -34.17 9.18
CA LEU A 476 4.62 -35.00 7.97
C LEU A 476 3.57 -36.12 7.91
N GLY A 477 3.00 -36.52 9.06
CA GLY A 477 2.08 -37.66 9.12
C GLY A 477 2.72 -38.96 8.62
N GLU A 478 1.98 -39.75 7.83
CA GLU A 478 2.49 -40.99 7.21
C GLU A 478 3.73 -40.77 6.31
N GLY A 479 3.91 -39.55 5.78
CA GLY A 479 5.09 -39.19 5.00
C GLY A 479 6.41 -39.29 5.79
N PHE A 480 6.35 -39.35 7.12
CA PHE A 480 7.54 -39.54 7.96
C PHE A 480 8.15 -40.94 7.84
N ALA A 481 7.38 -41.96 7.41
CA ALA A 481 7.80 -43.37 7.41
C ALA A 481 9.17 -43.59 6.73
N VAL A 482 9.39 -42.91 5.59
CA VAL A 482 10.65 -43.01 4.82
C VAL A 482 11.89 -42.54 5.58
N TYR A 483 11.72 -41.80 6.68
CA TYR A 483 12.79 -41.28 7.53
C TYR A 483 12.98 -42.06 8.83
N ILE A 484 12.15 -43.08 9.12
CA ILE A 484 12.25 -43.85 10.38
C ILE A 484 13.63 -44.49 10.53
N SER A 485 14.12 -45.16 9.49
CA SER A 485 15.38 -45.92 9.53
C SER A 485 16.60 -45.06 9.85
N ILE A 486 16.56 -43.76 9.51
CA ILE A 486 17.65 -42.82 9.77
C ILE A 486 17.45 -41.99 11.06
N THR A 487 16.20 -41.75 11.47
CA THR A 487 15.90 -40.89 12.64
C THR A 487 15.76 -41.68 13.93
N LEU A 488 15.23 -42.90 13.89
CA LEU A 488 15.01 -43.72 15.08
C LEU A 488 16.32 -44.10 15.80
N PRO A 489 17.43 -44.47 15.11
CA PRO A 489 18.70 -44.70 15.77
C PRO A 489 19.24 -43.47 16.50
N VAL A 490 19.01 -42.26 15.96
CA VAL A 490 19.42 -41.00 16.60
C VAL A 490 18.62 -40.76 17.88
N ILE A 491 17.31 -41.03 17.86
CA ILE A 491 16.45 -40.94 19.04
C ILE A 491 16.91 -41.92 20.11
N LEU A 492 17.16 -43.18 19.74
CA LEU A 492 17.61 -44.22 20.68
C LEU A 492 18.97 -43.88 21.30
N SER A 493 19.92 -43.39 20.50
CA SER A 493 21.21 -42.90 21.01
C SER A 493 21.05 -41.74 22.01
N GLY A 494 20.04 -40.89 21.82
CA GLY A 494 19.75 -39.79 22.74
C GLY A 494 19.21 -40.24 24.10
N LEU A 495 18.58 -41.42 24.20
CA LEU A 495 18.08 -41.98 25.47
C LEU A 495 19.22 -42.32 26.44
N SER A 496 20.42 -42.59 25.91
CA SER A 496 21.63 -42.88 26.68
C SER A 496 22.59 -41.69 26.81
N ASP A 497 22.16 -40.47 26.44
CA ASP A 497 23.02 -39.27 26.51
C ASP A 497 23.43 -38.94 27.95
N GLU A 498 24.62 -38.38 28.14
CA GLU A 498 25.10 -37.96 29.46
C GLU A 498 24.27 -36.81 30.05
N ASN A 499 23.66 -35.97 29.19
CA ASN A 499 22.85 -34.83 29.62
C ASN A 499 21.37 -35.20 29.83
N ASP A 500 20.83 -34.90 31.01
CA ASP A 500 19.46 -35.19 31.40
C ASP A 500 18.40 -34.59 30.46
N GLY A 501 18.62 -33.34 30.01
CA GLY A 501 17.71 -32.65 29.08
C GLY A 501 17.65 -33.33 27.73
N VAL A 502 18.81 -33.76 27.20
CA VAL A 502 18.88 -34.54 25.95
C VAL A 502 18.11 -35.86 26.08
N ARG A 503 18.27 -36.59 27.18
CA ARG A 503 17.54 -37.85 27.43
C ARG A 503 16.03 -37.65 27.53
N GLU A 504 15.58 -36.59 28.21
CA GLU A 504 14.16 -36.28 28.35
C GLU A 504 13.51 -35.98 26.99
N VAL A 505 14.19 -35.18 26.15
CA VAL A 505 13.69 -34.84 24.81
C VAL A 505 13.72 -36.06 23.88
N ALA A 506 14.75 -36.92 23.98
CA ALA A 506 14.81 -38.18 23.23
C ALA A 506 13.63 -39.10 23.58
N LEU A 507 13.30 -39.26 24.86
CA LEU A 507 12.15 -40.04 25.30
C LEU A 507 10.85 -39.50 24.70
N ARG A 508 10.67 -38.18 24.73
CA ARG A 508 9.52 -37.52 24.12
C ARG A 508 9.45 -37.77 22.61
N ALA A 509 10.57 -37.64 21.89
CA ALA A 509 10.63 -37.88 20.45
C ALA A 509 10.24 -39.33 20.11
N GLY A 510 10.78 -40.30 20.84
CA GLY A 510 10.43 -41.71 20.69
C GLY A 510 8.94 -41.99 20.95
N GLN A 511 8.38 -41.41 22.02
CA GLN A 511 6.94 -41.50 22.32
C GLN A 511 6.08 -40.92 21.20
N VAL A 512 6.46 -39.77 20.62
CA VAL A 512 5.71 -39.16 19.51
C VAL A 512 5.76 -40.05 18.26
N VAL A 513 6.92 -40.58 17.89
CA VAL A 513 7.06 -41.49 16.74
C VAL A 513 6.18 -42.72 16.92
N VAL A 514 6.25 -43.38 18.08
CA VAL A 514 5.42 -44.57 18.38
C VAL A 514 3.94 -44.22 18.40
N TYR A 515 3.55 -43.09 19.01
CA TYR A 515 2.16 -42.67 19.07
C TYR A 515 1.58 -42.37 17.68
N LYS A 516 2.39 -41.76 16.79
CA LYS A 516 1.94 -41.36 15.45
C LYS A 516 1.96 -42.49 14.43
N LEU A 517 2.94 -43.40 14.50
CA LEU A 517 3.23 -44.36 13.44
C LEU A 517 3.23 -45.82 13.93
N GLY A 518 3.06 -46.05 15.23
CA GLY A 518 3.15 -47.39 15.83
C GLY A 518 2.11 -48.38 15.30
N ILE A 519 0.95 -47.89 14.85
CA ILE A 519 -0.13 -48.73 14.29
C ILE A 519 0.14 -49.05 12.81
N SER A 520 0.56 -48.08 12.00
CA SER A 520 0.75 -48.24 10.55
C SER A 520 2.12 -48.81 10.17
N HIS A 521 3.16 -48.52 10.95
CA HIS A 521 4.56 -48.81 10.62
C HIS A 521 5.27 -49.65 11.69
N THR A 522 4.54 -50.56 12.36
CA THR A 522 5.12 -51.42 13.41
C THR A 522 6.35 -52.18 12.90
N ASN A 523 6.29 -52.73 11.67
CA ASN A 523 7.38 -53.52 11.09
C ASN A 523 8.67 -52.71 10.85
N GLU A 524 8.55 -51.39 10.68
CA GLU A 524 9.69 -50.50 10.47
C GLU A 524 10.30 -50.05 11.80
N LEU A 525 9.47 -49.90 12.85
CA LEU A 525 9.91 -49.48 14.18
C LEU A 525 10.54 -50.61 15.00
N LEU A 526 9.94 -51.80 14.93
CA LEU A 526 10.25 -52.92 15.83
C LEU A 526 11.71 -53.42 15.74
N PRO A 527 12.35 -53.51 14.56
CA PRO A 527 13.75 -53.93 14.45
C PRO A 527 14.70 -53.03 15.26
N SER A 528 14.64 -51.71 15.05
CA SER A 528 15.52 -50.76 15.75
C SER A 528 15.20 -50.66 17.24
N LEU A 529 13.94 -50.77 17.64
CA LEU A 529 13.56 -50.79 19.06
C LEU A 529 14.09 -52.05 19.76
N THR A 530 14.07 -53.20 19.08
CA THR A 530 14.59 -54.46 19.62
C THR A 530 16.11 -54.42 19.73
N GLU A 531 16.79 -53.86 18.71
CA GLU A 531 18.24 -53.65 18.75
C GLU A 531 18.64 -52.75 19.92
N GLY A 532 17.88 -51.68 20.20
CA GLY A 532 18.17 -50.77 21.32
C GLY A 532 17.93 -51.34 22.73
N MET A 533 17.37 -52.56 22.86
CA MET A 533 17.20 -53.22 24.17
C MET A 533 18.46 -53.98 24.64
N PHE A 534 19.36 -54.31 23.73
CA PHE A 534 20.56 -55.13 23.97
C PHE A 534 21.82 -54.35 23.64
#